data_AF-A0A3C1FXJ9-F1
#
_entry.id   AF-A0A3C1FXJ9-F1
#
_cell.length_a   1.000
_cell.length_b   1.000
_cell.length_c   1.000
_cell.angle_alpha   90.00
_cell.angle_beta   90.00
_cell.angle_gamma   90.00
#
_symmetry.space_group_name_H-M   'P 1'
#
loop_
_entity.id
_entity.type
_entity.pdbx_description
1 polymer ?
#
loop_
_entity_poly.entity_id
_entity_poly.type
_entity_poly.pdbx_seq_one_letter_code
_entity_poly.pdbx_strand_id
1 'polypeptide(L)'
;MPFCPNPECPHVKKTGRAAAFVDGLMICTDCGSELMEKEMPIAREKRRALSDFQKRLIYTLGMIAIFRMLTHIPAPGINGEALDRFLIERGGEFHPLDLFGSARITVFALGLMPYISASVAVEILALFLKPLKSWRESGYLGRLKLRQTALITATVLAFALGYWIAKVVVSMNDGSFVYDSGIGYRLFLALTLTTGTFIIIGLANQITKKGLGHGISVIIFTSYAGGLSSHLFKLFNMGHEQLLSRSPFEYLLLAFVISAVLIAIIVIMEKSNKRIGLKYEDGLESYVPLKLTTAGIVPTDWAGYILMLPITVLSFMTIEPIQKIGNFLSPGKFSYSIIYAIVIFFLYFLFTSFFYRPKDIVSSLHHKGASLIIPGSKNAEDYIDRFLEIMAVVGGVYLCFLFFLPEILIRLGGFPMFIGGVGLIKTVAVVLDLYEESRVRKESDGLIKVMEFHEVHKAGLFKGILERRGIPCLLQGYYHRSLLYFFGPYIEISALVPSDRIDEATVLFEKYIA
;
A
#
# COMPACT_ATOMS: atom_id res chain seq x y z
N MET A 1 30.23 -3.31 45.39
CA MET A 1 31.67 -3.22 45.09
C MET A 1 31.98 -1.76 44.86
N PRO A 2 33.02 -1.18 45.48
CA PRO A 2 33.39 0.20 45.21
C PRO A 2 33.76 0.37 43.73
N PHE A 3 33.44 1.52 43.12
CA PHE A 3 33.62 1.80 41.70
C PHE A 3 34.50 3.03 41.49
N CYS A 4 35.26 3.02 40.39
CA CYS A 4 36.02 4.18 39.93
C CYS A 4 35.08 5.23 39.32
N PRO A 5 34.98 6.46 39.87
CA PRO A 5 34.07 7.49 39.37
C PRO A 5 34.62 8.28 38.18
N ASN A 6 35.90 8.11 37.83
CA ASN A 6 36.54 8.85 36.76
C ASN A 6 36.07 8.35 35.37
N PRO A 7 35.31 9.16 34.60
CA PRO A 7 34.83 8.77 33.26
C PRO A 7 35.95 8.67 32.22
N GLU A 8 37.12 9.27 32.51
CA GLU A 8 38.29 9.23 31.63
C GLU A 8 39.21 8.03 31.88
N CYS A 9 38.89 7.17 32.86
CA CYS A 9 39.70 6.02 33.23
C CYS A 9 40.01 5.11 32.02
N PRO A 10 41.27 4.67 31.81
CA PRO A 10 41.64 3.78 30.70
C PRO A 10 40.82 2.49 30.67
N HIS A 11 40.43 1.98 31.84
CA HIS A 11 39.56 0.82 31.97
C HIS A 11 38.16 1.08 31.41
N VAL A 12 37.53 2.19 31.81
CA VAL A 12 36.20 2.61 31.36
C VAL A 12 36.19 2.85 29.84
N LYS A 13 37.26 3.45 29.30
CA LYS A 13 37.41 3.64 27.84
C LYS A 13 37.52 2.31 27.08
N LYS A 14 38.09 1.25 27.67
CA LYS A 14 38.20 -0.08 27.05
C LYS A 14 36.96 -0.96 27.22
N THR A 15 36.35 -1.00 28.41
CA THR A 15 35.29 -1.97 28.74
C THR A 15 33.89 -1.35 28.77
N GLY A 16 33.80 -0.02 28.77
CA GLY A 16 32.53 0.70 28.87
C GLY A 16 31.81 0.56 30.22
N ARG A 17 32.47 -0.04 31.22
CA ARG A 17 31.98 -0.22 32.59
C ARG A 17 33.05 0.28 33.58
N ALA A 18 32.62 0.71 34.77
CA ALA A 18 33.54 1.00 35.85
C ALA A 18 34.30 -0.29 36.25
N ALA A 19 35.60 -0.17 36.55
CA ALA A 19 36.40 -1.31 37.01
C ALA A 19 35.81 -1.84 38.32
N ALA A 20 35.57 -3.16 38.40
CA ALA A 20 35.17 -3.83 39.63
C ALA A 20 36.43 -4.16 40.45
N PHE A 21 36.41 -3.83 41.74
CA PHE A 21 37.59 -4.00 42.61
C PHE A 21 37.71 -5.39 43.21
N VAL A 22 38.97 -5.75 43.47
CA VAL A 22 39.41 -6.85 44.34
C VAL A 22 39.60 -6.29 45.75
N ASP A 23 39.18 -7.02 46.78
CA ASP A 23 39.14 -6.54 48.18
C ASP A 23 40.51 -6.02 48.67
N GLY A 24 40.51 -4.82 49.30
CA GLY A 24 41.68 -4.24 49.98
C GLY A 24 42.28 -2.96 49.36
N LEU A 25 41.79 -2.50 48.21
CA LEU A 25 42.28 -1.30 47.51
C LEU A 25 41.29 -0.12 47.65
N MET A 26 41.78 1.03 48.13
CA MET A 26 41.00 2.28 48.24
C MET A 26 41.17 3.23 47.03
N ILE A 27 42.11 2.91 46.12
CA ILE A 27 42.50 3.75 44.98
C ILE A 27 42.49 2.91 43.70
N CYS A 28 42.02 3.49 42.60
CA CYS A 28 42.02 2.82 41.30
C CYS A 28 43.43 2.61 40.74
N THR A 29 43.78 1.36 40.43
CA THR A 29 45.09 0.99 39.85
C THR A 29 45.31 1.54 38.44
N ASP A 30 44.24 1.82 37.69
CA ASP A 30 44.34 2.30 36.30
C ASP A 30 44.38 3.83 36.17
N CYS A 31 43.85 4.59 37.14
CA CYS A 31 43.76 6.06 37.03
C CYS A 31 43.99 6.85 38.32
N GLY A 32 44.29 6.19 39.44
CA GLY A 32 44.65 6.85 40.70
C GLY A 32 43.50 7.55 41.44
N SER A 33 42.25 7.42 40.98
CA SER A 33 41.09 8.04 41.66
C SER A 33 40.63 7.23 42.87
N GLU A 34 40.20 7.91 43.93
CA GLU A 34 39.51 7.31 45.07
C GLU A 34 38.20 6.63 44.64
N LEU A 35 37.88 5.53 45.31
CA LEU A 35 36.75 4.69 44.96
C LEU A 35 35.51 5.05 45.76
N MET A 36 34.36 5.03 45.10
CA MET A 36 33.08 5.31 45.73
C MET A 36 32.24 4.05 45.87
N GLU A 37 31.57 3.87 47.01
CA GLU A 37 30.69 2.72 47.27
C GLU A 37 29.41 2.71 46.42
N LYS A 38 29.06 3.86 45.81
CA LYS A 38 27.86 4.02 44.97
C LYS A 38 28.25 4.22 43.51
N GLU A 39 27.67 3.38 42.64
CA GLU A 39 27.69 3.56 41.20
C GLU A 39 26.97 4.87 40.84
N MET A 40 27.71 5.91 40.43
CA MET A 40 27.10 7.05 39.75
C MET A 40 26.81 6.63 38.31
N PRO A 41 25.60 6.85 37.78
CA PRO A 41 25.33 6.61 36.38
C PRO A 41 26.27 7.50 35.57
N ILE A 42 27.24 6.89 34.88
CA ILE A 42 28.05 7.59 33.89
C ILE A 42 27.06 8.12 32.88
N ALA A 43 26.84 9.44 32.89
CA ALA A 43 26.11 10.12 31.86
C ALA A 43 26.94 9.97 30.58
N ARG A 44 26.73 8.85 29.85
CA ARG A 44 27.13 8.75 28.46
C ARG A 44 26.46 9.93 27.78
N GLU A 45 27.23 10.96 27.46
CA GLU A 45 26.85 11.91 26.44
C GLU A 45 26.34 11.10 25.25
N LYS A 46 25.02 11.09 25.07
CA LYS A 46 24.35 10.56 23.89
C LYS A 46 24.86 11.42 22.74
N ARG A 47 26.02 11.05 22.16
CA ARG A 47 26.38 11.50 20.81
C ARG A 47 25.14 11.32 19.96
N ARG A 48 24.77 12.37 19.23
CA ARG A 48 23.59 12.49 18.34
C ARG A 48 23.59 11.43 17.24
N ALA A 49 23.58 10.14 17.60
CA ALA A 49 23.31 9.07 16.68
C ALA A 49 21.82 9.15 16.36
N LEU A 50 21.51 9.42 15.09
CA LEU A 50 20.14 9.34 14.58
C LEU A 50 19.49 8.05 15.09
N SER A 51 18.26 8.13 15.59
CA SER A 51 17.50 6.93 15.97
C SER A 51 17.32 6.02 14.76
N ASP A 52 17.07 4.72 14.97
CA ASP A 52 16.78 3.78 13.87
C ASP A 52 15.66 4.32 12.97
N PHE A 53 14.62 4.87 13.59
CA PHE A 53 13.53 5.55 12.90
C PHE A 53 14.01 6.68 11.99
N GLN A 54 14.85 7.60 12.49
CA GLN A 54 15.35 8.73 11.69
C GLN A 54 16.20 8.26 10.50
N LYS A 55 17.05 7.25 10.69
CA LYS A 55 17.87 6.67 9.60
C LYS A 55 16.99 6.09 8.51
N ARG A 56 15.97 5.31 8.88
CA ARG A 56 15.00 4.72 7.95
C ARG A 56 14.15 5.78 7.25
N LEU A 57 13.76 6.84 7.97
CA LEU A 57 13.01 7.95 7.40
C LEU A 57 13.83 8.68 6.33
N ILE A 58 15.08 9.07 6.65
CA ILE A 58 15.97 9.73 5.69
C ILE A 58 16.24 8.83 4.48
N TYR A 59 16.46 7.53 4.70
CA TYR A 59 16.62 6.58 3.61
C TYR A 59 15.38 6.53 2.70
N THR A 60 14.18 6.48 3.29
CA THR A 60 12.92 6.45 2.55
C THR A 60 12.71 7.72 1.74
N LEU A 61 12.91 8.89 2.36
CA LEU A 61 12.80 10.18 1.69
C LEU A 61 13.82 10.33 0.56
N GLY A 62 15.06 9.89 0.77
CA GLY A 62 16.10 9.87 -0.27
C GLY A 62 15.71 8.98 -1.46
N MET A 63 15.16 7.79 -1.19
CA MET A 63 14.68 6.88 -2.24
C MET A 63 13.46 7.42 -2.98
N ILE A 64 12.54 8.10 -2.29
CA ILE A 64 11.41 8.82 -2.90
C ILE A 64 11.91 9.93 -3.82
N ALA A 65 12.91 10.70 -3.37
CA ALA A 65 13.51 11.77 -4.18
C ALA A 65 14.16 11.20 -5.46
N ILE A 66 14.93 10.11 -5.33
CA ILE A 66 15.50 9.40 -6.49
C ILE A 66 14.40 8.93 -7.43
N PHE A 67 13.36 8.26 -6.91
CA PHE A 67 12.22 7.81 -7.71
C PHE A 67 11.57 8.98 -8.48
N ARG A 68 11.34 10.12 -7.82
CA ARG A 68 10.76 11.30 -8.48
C ARG A 68 11.69 11.89 -9.54
N MET A 69 12.99 12.00 -9.28
CA MET A 69 13.96 12.44 -10.30
C MET A 69 13.95 11.52 -11.52
N LEU A 70 13.92 10.20 -11.30
CA LEU A 70 13.84 9.20 -12.36
C LEU A 70 12.59 9.37 -13.22
N THR A 71 11.43 9.65 -12.62
CA THR A 71 10.18 9.88 -13.37
C THR A 71 10.20 11.09 -14.31
N HIS A 72 11.21 11.96 -14.24
CA HIS A 72 11.38 13.08 -15.17
C HIS A 72 12.28 12.75 -16.38
N ILE A 73 12.88 11.56 -16.44
CA ILE A 73 13.76 11.14 -17.54
C ILE A 73 12.89 10.77 -18.76
N PRO A 74 12.94 11.54 -19.86
CA PRO A 74 12.13 11.26 -21.04
C PRO A 74 12.52 9.95 -21.69
N ALA A 75 11.55 9.25 -22.27
CA ALA A 75 11.85 8.05 -23.04
C ALA A 75 12.66 8.42 -24.31
N PRO A 76 13.69 7.64 -24.66
CA PRO A 76 14.51 7.92 -25.82
C PRO A 76 13.70 7.79 -27.10
N GLY A 77 13.97 8.68 -28.06
CA GLY A 77 13.36 8.65 -29.40
C GLY A 77 11.97 9.30 -29.51
N ILE A 78 11.45 9.91 -28.45
CA ILE A 78 10.19 10.69 -28.47
C ILE A 78 10.47 12.18 -28.29
N ASN A 79 9.97 13.00 -29.20
CA ASN A 79 9.91 14.45 -29.01
C ASN A 79 8.72 14.80 -28.12
N GLY A 80 8.98 14.91 -26.81
CA GLY A 80 7.96 15.18 -25.80
C GLY A 80 7.25 16.53 -25.97
N GLU A 81 7.92 17.56 -26.52
CA GLU A 81 7.33 18.90 -26.70
C GLU A 81 6.35 18.95 -27.88
N ALA A 82 6.68 18.24 -28.97
CA ALA A 82 5.77 18.10 -30.10
C ALA A 82 4.53 17.26 -29.72
N LEU A 83 4.73 16.20 -28.93
CA LEU A 83 3.63 15.37 -28.43
C LEU A 83 2.71 16.16 -27.48
N ASP A 84 3.29 16.94 -26.56
CA ASP A 84 2.53 17.76 -25.59
C ASP A 84 1.66 18.80 -26.30
N ARG A 85 2.23 19.53 -27.30
CA ARG A 85 1.46 20.47 -28.13
C ARG A 85 0.31 19.81 -28.86
N PHE A 86 0.56 18.67 -29.50
CA PHE A 86 -0.48 17.92 -30.21
C PHE A 86 -1.62 17.46 -29.29
N LEU A 87 -1.30 17.04 -28.06
CA LEU A 87 -2.30 16.64 -27.06
C LEU A 87 -3.11 17.82 -26.56
N ILE A 88 -2.49 18.98 -26.37
CA ILE A 88 -3.18 20.22 -25.97
C ILE A 88 -4.13 20.71 -27.08
N GLU A 89 -3.68 20.67 -28.34
CA GLU A 89 -4.44 21.17 -29.50
C GLU A 89 -5.67 20.31 -29.85
N ARG A 90 -5.65 18.99 -29.58
CA ARG A 90 -6.76 18.07 -29.91
C ARG A 90 -7.86 17.96 -28.84
N GLY A 91 -7.79 18.74 -27.76
CA GLY A 91 -8.84 18.82 -26.74
C GLY A 91 -8.45 18.15 -25.42
N GLY A 92 -8.23 18.97 -24.39
CA GLY A 92 -7.72 18.61 -23.07
C GLY A 92 -8.68 17.88 -22.13
N GLU A 93 -9.45 16.90 -22.62
CA GLU A 93 -10.26 16.02 -21.76
C GLU A 93 -9.77 14.57 -21.88
N PHE A 94 -9.01 14.14 -20.86
CA PHE A 94 -8.68 12.74 -20.54
C PHE A 94 -8.16 11.91 -21.71
N HIS A 95 -6.89 12.12 -22.09
CA HIS A 95 -6.26 11.25 -23.07
C HIS A 95 -5.84 9.92 -22.41
N PRO A 96 -5.88 8.76 -23.09
CA PRO A 96 -5.39 7.49 -22.55
C PRO A 96 -3.92 7.53 -22.10
N LEU A 97 -3.16 8.56 -22.51
CA LEU A 97 -1.78 8.80 -22.08
C LEU A 97 -1.70 9.39 -20.65
N ASP A 98 -2.74 10.11 -20.21
CA ASP A 98 -2.84 10.64 -18.84
C ASP A 98 -3.02 9.51 -17.80
N LEU A 99 -3.50 8.33 -18.22
CA LEU A 99 -3.56 7.13 -17.39
C LEU A 99 -2.17 6.64 -16.93
N PHE A 100 -1.10 7.05 -17.61
CA PHE A 100 0.29 6.71 -17.27
C PHE A 100 0.99 7.74 -16.39
N GLY A 101 0.27 8.76 -15.90
CA GLY A 101 0.73 9.66 -14.84
C GLY A 101 1.63 10.84 -15.27
N SER A 102 1.90 11.01 -16.56
CA SER A 102 2.56 12.21 -17.09
C SER A 102 2.21 12.47 -18.56
N ALA A 103 1.96 13.74 -18.91
CA ALA A 103 1.77 14.19 -20.31
C ALA A 103 2.98 13.91 -21.22
N ARG A 104 4.14 13.62 -20.62
CA ARG A 104 5.37 13.20 -21.30
C ARG A 104 5.60 11.71 -21.07
N ILE A 105 5.92 10.97 -22.14
CA ILE A 105 6.28 9.55 -22.03
C ILE A 105 7.72 9.47 -21.49
N THR A 106 7.86 8.89 -20.30
CA THR A 106 9.15 8.76 -19.60
C THR A 106 9.62 7.30 -19.61
N VAL A 107 10.90 7.07 -19.30
CA VAL A 107 11.45 5.69 -19.13
C VAL A 107 10.64 4.89 -18.10
N PHE A 108 9.98 5.59 -17.18
CA PHE A 108 9.22 5.04 -16.06
C PHE A 108 7.71 5.14 -16.26
N ALA A 109 7.23 5.42 -17.48
CA ALA A 109 5.81 5.64 -17.78
C ALA A 109 4.90 4.48 -17.36
N LEU A 110 5.38 3.23 -17.44
CA LEU A 110 4.61 2.06 -16.99
C LEU A 110 4.47 1.97 -15.46
N GLY A 111 5.36 2.63 -14.71
CA GLY A 111 5.36 2.59 -13.25
C GLY A 111 5.43 1.16 -12.69
N LEU A 112 4.66 0.93 -11.61
CA LEU A 112 4.45 -0.40 -11.01
C LEU A 112 3.28 -1.16 -11.63
N MET A 113 2.53 -0.56 -12.56
CA MET A 113 1.27 -1.12 -13.08
C MET A 113 1.44 -2.52 -13.68
N PRO A 114 2.43 -2.81 -14.55
CA PRO A 114 2.59 -4.17 -15.09
C PRO A 114 2.82 -5.23 -14.01
N TYR A 115 3.53 -4.88 -12.94
CA TYR A 115 3.79 -5.81 -11.84
C TYR A 115 2.54 -6.04 -10.99
N ILE A 116 1.82 -4.97 -10.66
CA ILE A 116 0.54 -5.05 -9.93
C ILE A 116 -0.45 -5.91 -10.72
N SER A 117 -0.62 -5.67 -12.02
CA SER A 117 -1.51 -6.43 -12.89
C SER A 117 -1.10 -7.89 -13.03
N ALA A 118 0.19 -8.18 -13.16
CA ALA A 118 0.70 -9.55 -13.22
C ALA A 118 0.48 -10.32 -11.92
N SER A 119 0.67 -9.69 -10.76
CA SER A 119 0.37 -10.32 -9.46
C SER A 119 -1.11 -10.67 -9.33
N VAL A 120 -2.01 -9.81 -9.80
CA VAL A 120 -3.46 -10.09 -9.84
C VAL A 120 -3.76 -11.27 -10.75
N ALA A 121 -3.22 -11.26 -11.96
CA ALA A 121 -3.45 -12.32 -12.93
C ALA A 121 -3.02 -13.69 -12.37
N VAL A 122 -1.84 -13.77 -11.75
CA VAL A 122 -1.33 -15.00 -11.14
C VAL A 122 -2.20 -15.47 -9.97
N GLU A 123 -2.67 -14.56 -9.11
CA GLU A 123 -3.54 -14.91 -7.99
C GLU A 123 -4.93 -15.36 -8.42
N ILE A 124 -5.47 -14.79 -9.50
CA ILE A 124 -6.69 -15.29 -10.13
C ILE A 124 -6.45 -16.67 -10.71
N LEU A 125 -5.39 -16.87 -11.48
CA LEU A 125 -5.04 -18.18 -12.05
C LEU A 125 -4.84 -19.23 -10.96
N ALA A 126 -4.32 -18.85 -9.79
CA ALA A 126 -4.17 -19.73 -8.64
C ALA A 126 -5.48 -20.25 -8.06
N LEU A 127 -6.62 -19.62 -8.35
CA LEU A 127 -7.94 -20.16 -7.99
C LEU A 127 -8.37 -21.34 -8.88
N PHE A 128 -7.95 -21.33 -10.15
CA PHE A 128 -8.43 -22.27 -11.16
C PHE A 128 -7.41 -23.37 -11.49
N LEU A 129 -6.11 -23.07 -11.40
CA LEU A 129 -5.02 -23.98 -11.76
C LEU A 129 -4.50 -24.72 -10.52
N LYS A 130 -4.59 -26.05 -10.53
CA LYS A 130 -4.07 -26.95 -9.48
C LYS A 130 -2.63 -26.63 -9.00
N PRO A 131 -1.62 -26.45 -9.88
CA PRO A 131 -0.25 -26.19 -9.40
C PRO A 131 -0.15 -24.88 -8.62
N LEU A 132 -0.76 -23.80 -9.12
CA LEU A 132 -0.72 -22.50 -8.45
C LEU A 132 -1.57 -22.49 -7.18
N LYS A 133 -2.70 -23.21 -7.16
CA LYS A 133 -3.51 -23.40 -5.95
C LYS A 133 -2.69 -24.02 -4.83
N SER A 134 -1.92 -25.07 -5.13
CA SER A 134 -1.04 -25.72 -4.15
C SER A 134 0.04 -24.76 -3.62
N TRP A 135 0.60 -23.89 -4.46
CA TRP A 135 1.55 -22.87 -4.05
C TRP A 135 0.92 -21.81 -3.15
N ARG A 136 -0.35 -21.49 -3.40
CA ARG A 136 -1.12 -20.55 -2.59
C ARG A 136 -1.38 -21.07 -1.17
N GLU A 137 -1.50 -22.38 -1.02
CA GLU A 137 -1.81 -23.07 0.23
C GLU A 137 -0.56 -23.56 0.98
N SER A 138 0.59 -23.73 0.31
CA SER A 138 1.84 -24.29 0.87
C SER A 138 2.73 -23.31 1.65
N GLY A 139 2.12 -22.32 2.31
CA GLY A 139 2.83 -21.37 3.18
C GLY A 139 3.91 -20.55 2.46
N TYR A 140 5.00 -20.24 3.16
CA TYR A 140 6.04 -19.31 2.68
C TYR A 140 6.71 -19.73 1.35
N LEU A 141 7.14 -21.00 1.24
CA LEU A 141 7.84 -21.49 0.04
C LEU A 141 6.95 -21.48 -1.21
N GLY A 142 5.67 -21.81 -1.06
CA GLY A 142 4.70 -21.71 -2.15
C GLY A 142 4.45 -20.27 -2.60
N ARG A 143 4.36 -19.36 -1.63
CA ARG A 143 4.16 -17.92 -1.89
C ARG A 143 5.35 -17.30 -2.60
N LEU A 144 6.58 -17.75 -2.30
CA LEU A 144 7.77 -17.35 -3.04
C LEU A 144 7.69 -17.76 -4.52
N LYS A 145 7.19 -18.96 -4.83
CA LYS A 145 6.97 -19.42 -6.22
C LYS A 145 5.91 -18.59 -6.95
N LEU A 146 4.81 -18.25 -6.27
CA LEU A 146 3.80 -17.35 -6.83
C LEU A 146 4.37 -15.98 -7.15
N ARG A 147 5.19 -15.42 -6.25
CA ARG A 147 5.87 -14.13 -6.45
C ARG A 147 6.83 -14.18 -7.65
N GLN A 148 7.62 -15.24 -7.78
CA GLN A 148 8.50 -15.44 -8.95
C GLN A 148 7.69 -15.51 -10.25
N THR A 149 6.58 -16.26 -10.24
CA THR A 149 5.67 -16.35 -11.39
C THR A 149 5.10 -14.98 -11.75
N ALA A 150 4.69 -14.19 -10.75
CA ALA A 150 4.21 -12.83 -10.96
C ALA A 150 5.26 -11.90 -11.58
N LEU A 151 6.54 -12.02 -11.19
CA LEU A 151 7.64 -11.24 -11.78
C LEU A 151 7.90 -11.62 -13.26
N ILE A 152 7.83 -12.91 -13.59
CA ILE A 152 7.96 -13.39 -14.97
C ILE A 152 6.80 -12.86 -15.81
N THR A 153 5.57 -13.01 -15.32
CA THR A 153 4.36 -12.48 -15.98
C THR A 153 4.43 -10.95 -16.13
N ALA A 154 4.95 -10.25 -15.12
CA ALA A 154 5.15 -8.80 -15.18
C ALA A 154 6.14 -8.38 -16.27
N THR A 155 7.19 -9.17 -16.51
CA THR A 155 8.16 -8.92 -17.57
C THR A 155 7.48 -8.97 -18.94
N VAL A 156 6.72 -10.04 -19.19
CA VAL A 156 5.98 -10.23 -20.44
C VAL A 156 4.94 -9.12 -20.63
N LEU A 157 4.20 -8.79 -19.58
CA LEU A 157 3.17 -7.75 -19.63
C LEU A 157 3.78 -6.35 -19.83
N ALA A 158 4.87 -6.01 -19.13
CA ALA A 158 5.56 -4.73 -19.30
C ALA A 158 6.11 -4.58 -20.72
N PHE A 159 6.69 -5.65 -21.28
CA PHE A 159 7.17 -5.65 -22.66
C PHE A 159 6.03 -5.47 -23.66
N ALA A 160 4.93 -6.22 -23.50
CA ALA A 160 3.76 -6.11 -24.36
C ALA A 160 3.12 -4.71 -24.29
N LEU A 161 2.96 -4.15 -23.09
CA LEU A 161 2.43 -2.79 -22.90
C LEU A 161 3.38 -1.73 -23.46
N GLY A 162 4.70 -1.87 -23.24
CA GLY A 162 5.69 -0.96 -23.80
C GLY A 162 5.70 -0.97 -25.33
N TYR A 163 5.59 -2.16 -25.94
CA TYR A 163 5.46 -2.31 -27.39
C TYR A 163 4.14 -1.72 -27.91
N TRP A 164 3.03 -1.90 -27.17
CA TRP A 164 1.75 -1.29 -27.51
C TRP A 164 1.83 0.24 -27.48
N ILE A 165 2.42 0.83 -26.44
CA ILE A 165 2.67 2.28 -26.35
C ILE A 165 3.50 2.74 -27.56
N ALA A 166 4.58 2.03 -27.89
CA ALA A 166 5.41 2.36 -29.05
C ALA A 166 4.60 2.38 -30.36
N LYS A 167 3.70 1.41 -30.56
CA LYS A 167 2.80 1.39 -31.73
C LYS A 167 1.84 2.57 -31.73
N VAL A 168 1.22 2.88 -30.59
CA VAL A 168 0.27 4.00 -30.46
C VAL A 168 0.96 5.31 -30.82
N VAL A 169 2.12 5.59 -30.22
CA VAL A 169 2.86 6.83 -30.47
C VAL A 169 3.29 6.97 -31.92
N VAL A 170 3.75 5.88 -32.56
CA VAL A 170 4.12 5.89 -33.99
C VAL A 170 2.89 6.05 -34.89
N SER A 171 1.73 5.54 -34.50
CA SER A 171 0.49 5.71 -35.27
C SER A 171 -0.15 7.10 -35.11
N MET A 172 0.21 7.84 -34.06
CA MET A 172 -0.30 9.18 -33.82
C MET A 172 0.40 10.18 -34.74
N ASN A 173 -0.39 10.97 -35.47
CA ASN A 173 0.09 12.01 -36.38
C ASN A 173 1.19 11.53 -37.34
N ASP A 174 1.00 10.33 -37.91
CA ASP A 174 1.94 9.66 -38.81
C ASP A 174 3.37 9.53 -38.26
N GLY A 175 3.52 9.49 -36.94
CA GLY A 175 4.81 9.29 -36.27
C GLY A 175 5.67 10.55 -36.19
N SER A 176 5.11 11.74 -36.39
CA SER A 176 5.83 13.02 -36.36
C SER A 176 6.56 13.30 -35.02
N PHE A 177 6.22 12.57 -33.97
CA PHE A 177 6.80 12.71 -32.63
C PHE A 177 8.00 11.79 -32.40
N VAL A 178 8.32 10.93 -33.36
CA VAL A 178 9.33 9.87 -33.22
C VAL A 178 10.40 10.04 -34.28
N TYR A 179 11.66 9.90 -33.88
CA TYR A 179 12.79 10.02 -34.83
C TYR A 179 12.89 8.86 -35.82
N ASP A 180 12.47 7.65 -35.43
CA ASP A 180 12.42 6.45 -36.27
C ASP A 180 11.17 5.61 -35.97
N SER A 181 10.37 5.29 -36.99
CA SER A 181 9.11 4.54 -36.86
C SER A 181 9.28 3.02 -37.00
N GLY A 182 10.51 2.55 -37.23
CA GLY A 182 10.86 1.15 -37.47
C GLY A 182 10.56 0.18 -36.32
N ILE A 183 10.55 -1.12 -36.63
CA ILE A 183 10.34 -2.18 -35.63
C ILE A 183 11.43 -2.17 -34.54
N GLY A 184 12.67 -1.80 -34.91
CA GLY A 184 13.79 -1.70 -33.99
C GLY A 184 13.56 -0.68 -32.88
N TYR A 185 13.09 0.52 -33.24
CA TYR A 185 12.70 1.54 -32.26
C TYR A 185 11.60 1.03 -31.31
N ARG A 186 10.56 0.37 -31.84
CA ARG A 186 9.46 -0.14 -31.01
C ARG A 186 9.93 -1.18 -29.99
N LEU A 187 10.81 -2.09 -30.40
CA LEU A 187 11.42 -3.07 -29.51
C LEU A 187 12.32 -2.41 -28.47
N PHE A 188 13.13 -1.44 -28.88
CA PHE A 188 14.00 -0.67 -27.98
C PHE A 188 13.21 0.10 -26.92
N LEU A 189 12.12 0.77 -27.31
CA LEU A 189 11.24 1.46 -26.38
C LEU A 189 10.56 0.48 -25.42
N ALA A 190 10.06 -0.66 -25.92
CA ALA A 190 9.47 -1.71 -25.09
C ALA A 190 10.45 -2.23 -24.02
N LEU A 191 11.71 -2.50 -24.40
CA LEU A 191 12.76 -2.91 -23.48
C LEU A 191 13.09 -1.80 -22.46
N THR A 192 13.15 -0.55 -22.91
CA THR A 192 13.45 0.60 -22.05
C THR A 192 12.38 0.78 -20.97
N LEU A 193 11.10 0.75 -21.35
CA LEU A 193 9.98 0.87 -20.42
C LEU A 193 9.90 -0.33 -19.46
N THR A 194 10.17 -1.54 -19.96
CA THR A 194 10.24 -2.75 -19.14
C THR A 194 11.34 -2.62 -18.08
N THR A 195 12.52 -2.16 -18.49
CA THR A 195 13.66 -1.94 -17.59
C THR A 195 13.32 -0.89 -16.54
N GLY A 196 12.64 0.20 -16.93
CA GLY A 196 12.13 1.22 -16.01
C GLY A 196 11.25 0.64 -14.90
N THR A 197 10.30 -0.23 -15.25
CA THR A 197 9.45 -0.92 -14.26
C THR A 197 10.27 -1.75 -13.27
N PHE A 198 11.26 -2.53 -13.72
CA PHE A 198 12.10 -3.33 -12.82
C PHE A 198 13.02 -2.50 -11.93
N ILE A 199 13.50 -1.36 -12.41
CA ILE A 199 14.24 -0.41 -11.57
C ILE A 199 13.34 0.09 -10.44
N ILE A 200 12.08 0.45 -10.71
CA ILE A 200 11.13 0.89 -9.67
C ILE A 200 10.88 -0.24 -8.65
N ILE A 201 10.68 -1.48 -9.11
CA ILE A 201 10.54 -2.65 -8.21
C ILE A 201 11.79 -2.81 -7.34
N GLY A 202 12.98 -2.61 -7.91
CA GLY A 202 14.25 -2.59 -7.20
C GLY A 202 14.29 -1.53 -6.10
N LEU A 203 13.90 -0.29 -6.41
CA LEU A 203 13.80 0.80 -5.44
C LEU A 203 12.79 0.47 -4.32
N ALA A 204 11.64 -0.10 -4.68
CA ALA A 204 10.61 -0.52 -3.73
C ALA A 204 11.15 -1.57 -2.74
N ASN A 205 11.89 -2.56 -3.23
CA ASN A 205 12.51 -3.58 -2.39
C ASN A 205 13.57 -2.98 -1.45
N GLN A 206 14.32 -1.98 -1.91
CA GLN A 206 15.29 -1.28 -1.07
C GLN A 206 14.62 -0.48 0.05
N ILE A 207 13.52 0.23 -0.25
CA ILE A 207 12.70 0.93 0.76
C ILE A 207 12.16 -0.08 1.78
N THR A 208 11.63 -1.22 1.33
CA THR A 208 11.10 -2.26 2.24
C THR A 208 12.17 -2.79 3.20
N LYS A 209 13.40 -2.97 2.73
CA LYS A 209 14.50 -3.52 3.55
C LYS A 209 15.09 -2.51 4.54
N LYS A 210 15.34 -1.28 4.09
CA LYS A 210 16.13 -0.28 4.84
C LYS A 210 15.36 0.98 5.22
N GLY A 211 14.17 1.17 4.67
CA GLY A 211 13.30 2.31 4.90
C GLY A 211 12.19 2.06 5.91
N LEU A 212 11.13 2.87 5.79
CA LEU A 212 9.88 2.81 6.53
C LEU A 212 8.75 2.36 5.59
N GLY A 213 7.84 1.57 6.14
CA GLY A 213 6.72 1.00 5.42
C GLY A 213 7.13 -0.07 4.40
N HIS A 214 6.11 -0.61 3.73
CA HIS A 214 6.33 -1.49 2.59
C HIS A 214 6.61 -0.63 1.34
N GLY A 215 7.76 -0.81 0.69
CA GLY A 215 8.27 0.14 -0.29
C GLY A 215 7.42 0.30 -1.55
N ILE A 216 6.74 -0.78 -1.95
CA ILE A 216 5.71 -0.75 -2.99
C ILE A 216 4.60 0.24 -2.64
N SER A 217 4.12 0.17 -1.40
CA SER A 217 3.05 1.03 -0.87
C SER A 217 3.49 2.49 -0.87
N VAL A 218 4.73 2.74 -0.45
CA VAL A 218 5.34 4.08 -0.41
C VAL A 218 5.48 4.67 -1.82
N ILE A 219 5.86 3.87 -2.82
CA ILE A 219 5.94 4.35 -4.22
C ILE A 219 4.55 4.67 -4.76
N ILE A 220 3.55 3.81 -4.53
CA ILE A 220 2.16 4.07 -4.92
C ILE A 220 1.66 5.37 -4.28
N PHE A 221 1.89 5.53 -2.96
CA PHE A 221 1.59 6.76 -2.24
C PHE A 221 2.26 7.98 -2.89
N THR A 222 3.55 7.88 -3.23
CA THR A 222 4.30 8.98 -3.85
C THR A 222 3.73 9.37 -5.21
N SER A 223 3.31 8.40 -6.02
CA SER A 223 2.67 8.65 -7.33
C SER A 223 1.36 9.41 -7.18
N TYR A 224 0.48 9.01 -6.25
CA TYR A 224 -0.79 9.73 -6.00
C TYR A 224 -0.56 11.10 -5.35
N ALA A 225 0.33 11.19 -4.37
CA ALA A 225 0.67 12.46 -3.70
C ALA A 225 1.34 13.46 -4.65
N GLY A 226 2.11 12.97 -5.64
CA GLY A 226 2.76 13.81 -6.63
C GLY A 226 1.76 14.58 -7.51
N GLY A 227 0.65 13.96 -7.90
CA GLY A 227 -0.41 14.62 -8.65
C GLY A 227 -0.97 15.84 -7.92
N LEU A 228 -1.19 15.72 -6.60
CA LEU A 228 -1.73 16.81 -5.77
C LEU A 228 -0.90 18.10 -5.88
N SER A 229 0.43 17.98 -5.89
CA SER A 229 1.33 19.15 -5.96
C SER A 229 1.17 19.94 -7.27
N SER A 230 1.10 19.24 -8.42
CA SER A 230 0.88 19.88 -9.72
C SER A 230 -0.50 20.52 -9.84
N HIS A 231 -1.51 19.95 -9.19
CA HIS A 231 -2.87 20.46 -9.21
C HIS A 231 -3.05 21.70 -8.33
N LEU A 232 -2.41 21.75 -7.15
CA LEU A 232 -2.39 22.95 -6.32
C LEU A 232 -1.72 24.13 -7.04
N PHE A 233 -0.66 23.87 -7.81
CA PHE A 233 -0.01 24.90 -8.62
C PHE A 233 -0.93 25.39 -9.75
N LYS A 234 -1.63 24.48 -10.44
CA LYS A 234 -2.64 24.85 -11.46
C LYS A 234 -3.78 25.68 -10.86
N LEU A 235 -4.28 25.31 -9.68
CA LEU A 235 -5.30 26.09 -8.96
C LEU A 235 -4.83 27.51 -8.62
N PHE A 236 -3.60 27.64 -8.13
CA PHE A 236 -3.04 28.94 -7.78
C PHE A 236 -2.93 29.87 -9.00
N ASN A 237 -2.60 29.30 -10.17
CA ASN A 237 -2.49 30.05 -11.42
C ASN A 237 -3.85 30.28 -12.10
N MET A 238 -4.80 29.34 -12.00
CA MET A 238 -6.19 29.51 -12.48
C MET A 238 -6.92 30.61 -11.71
N GLY A 239 -6.59 30.84 -10.45
CA GLY A 239 -7.10 31.97 -9.67
C GLY A 239 -6.71 33.34 -10.25
N HIS A 240 -5.72 33.42 -11.16
CA HIS A 240 -5.31 34.64 -11.85
C HIS A 240 -5.98 34.85 -13.22
N GLU A 241 -6.39 33.78 -13.91
CA GLU A 241 -6.92 33.85 -15.29
C GLU A 241 -8.34 33.25 -15.38
N GLN A 242 -9.33 34.06 -14.98
CA GLN A 242 -10.74 34.02 -15.43
C GLN A 242 -11.68 32.82 -15.12
N LEU A 243 -12.93 33.19 -14.79
CA LEU A 243 -14.20 32.43 -14.78
C LEU A 243 -14.46 31.42 -13.63
N LEU A 244 -14.73 31.92 -12.43
CA LEU A 244 -15.91 31.51 -11.63
C LEU A 244 -16.31 32.72 -10.76
N SER A 245 -17.61 32.98 -10.59
CA SER A 245 -18.20 34.09 -9.83
C SER A 245 -17.92 34.08 -8.31
N ARG A 246 -17.02 33.21 -7.84
CA ARG A 246 -16.57 33.09 -6.46
C ARG A 246 -15.11 33.53 -6.35
N SER A 247 -14.75 34.12 -5.22
CA SER A 247 -13.35 34.40 -4.95
C SER A 247 -12.52 33.08 -5.00
N PRO A 248 -11.31 33.06 -5.59
CA PRO A 248 -10.46 31.86 -5.62
C PRO A 248 -10.23 31.24 -4.23
N PHE A 249 -10.29 32.09 -3.20
CA PHE A 249 -10.23 31.70 -1.80
C PHE A 249 -11.42 30.85 -1.34
N GLU A 250 -12.66 31.21 -1.68
CA GLU A 250 -13.86 30.42 -1.36
C GLU A 250 -13.82 29.04 -1.99
N TYR A 251 -13.34 28.96 -3.24
CA TYR A 251 -13.17 27.69 -3.94
C TYR A 251 -12.14 26.80 -3.22
N LEU A 252 -10.98 27.35 -2.89
CA LEU A 252 -9.91 26.62 -2.20
C LEU A 252 -10.36 26.15 -0.82
N LEU A 253 -11.07 26.99 -0.07
CA LEU A 253 -11.61 26.66 1.25
C LEU A 253 -12.62 25.52 1.15
N LEU A 254 -13.56 25.59 0.20
CA LEU A 254 -14.54 24.52 0.00
C LEU A 254 -13.88 23.20 -0.40
N ALA A 255 -12.92 23.24 -1.33
CA ALA A 255 -12.16 22.05 -1.74
C ALA A 255 -11.38 21.44 -0.56
N PHE A 256 -10.79 22.27 0.30
CA PHE A 256 -10.12 21.83 1.52
C PHE A 256 -11.09 21.16 2.50
N VAL A 257 -12.24 21.79 2.77
CA VAL A 257 -13.27 21.25 3.67
C VAL A 257 -13.80 19.91 3.18
N ILE A 258 -14.15 19.79 1.89
CA ILE A 258 -14.61 18.53 1.29
C ILE A 258 -13.53 17.45 1.42
N SER A 259 -12.28 17.78 1.08
CA SER A 259 -11.16 16.84 1.18
C SER A 259 -10.92 16.39 2.62
N ALA A 260 -10.98 17.31 3.59
CA ALA A 260 -10.81 17.01 5.01
C ALA A 260 -11.92 16.09 5.54
N VAL A 261 -13.18 16.35 5.18
CA VAL A 261 -14.33 15.50 5.53
C VAL A 261 -14.15 14.11 4.92
N LEU A 262 -13.72 14.01 3.67
CA LEU A 262 -13.49 12.72 3.03
C LEU A 262 -12.38 11.92 3.68
N ILE A 263 -11.25 12.58 3.97
CA ILE A 263 -10.14 11.94 4.68
C ILE A 263 -10.61 11.45 6.05
N ALA A 264 -11.40 12.25 6.78
CA ALA A 264 -11.95 11.85 8.07
C ALA A 264 -12.85 10.60 7.95
N ILE A 265 -13.77 10.58 6.97
CA ILE A 265 -14.63 9.41 6.70
C ILE A 265 -13.78 8.18 6.38
N ILE A 266 -12.79 8.30 5.48
CA ILE A 266 -11.91 7.20 5.10
C ILE A 266 -11.12 6.68 6.31
N VAL A 267 -10.54 7.58 7.12
CA VAL A 267 -9.77 7.20 8.32
C VAL A 267 -10.67 6.47 9.32
N ILE A 268 -11.90 6.94 9.54
CA ILE A 268 -12.86 6.28 10.44
C ILE A 268 -13.17 4.88 9.91
N MET A 269 -13.54 4.75 8.64
CA MET A 269 -13.89 3.47 8.03
C MET A 269 -12.72 2.47 8.07
N GLU A 270 -11.51 2.93 7.76
CA GLU A 270 -10.34 2.06 7.59
C GLU A 270 -9.71 1.65 8.93
N LYS A 271 -9.83 2.48 9.98
CA LYS A 271 -9.42 2.11 11.35
C LYS A 271 -10.43 1.23 12.06
N SER A 272 -11.70 1.35 11.69
CA SER A 272 -12.76 0.69 12.44
C SER A 272 -12.77 -0.83 12.17
N ASN A 273 -12.90 -1.58 13.26
CA ASN A 273 -12.96 -3.03 13.24
C ASN A 273 -13.90 -3.54 14.32
N LYS A 274 -14.59 -4.64 14.02
CA LYS A 274 -15.34 -5.40 15.02
C LYS A 274 -14.40 -6.42 15.64
N ARG A 275 -14.20 -6.31 16.95
CA ARG A 275 -13.44 -7.28 17.72
C ARG A 275 -14.38 -8.38 18.19
N ILE A 276 -14.21 -9.59 17.67
CA ILE A 276 -14.94 -10.76 18.15
C ILE A 276 -14.06 -11.46 19.18
N GLY A 277 -14.54 -11.52 20.42
CA GLY A 277 -13.81 -12.11 21.54
C GLY A 277 -13.58 -13.61 21.34
N LEU A 278 -12.47 -14.10 21.87
CA LEU A 278 -12.02 -15.46 21.69
C LEU A 278 -11.39 -15.98 22.98
N LYS A 279 -11.63 -17.24 23.31
CA LYS A 279 -11.05 -17.91 24.47
C LYS A 279 -10.39 -19.21 24.05
N TYR A 280 -9.11 -19.33 24.37
CA TYR A 280 -8.35 -20.57 24.20
C TYR A 280 -8.59 -21.51 25.37
N GLU A 281 -8.41 -22.81 25.14
CA GLU A 281 -8.56 -23.87 26.15
C GLU A 281 -7.63 -23.67 27.36
N ASP A 282 -6.47 -23.05 27.16
CA ASP A 282 -5.52 -22.71 28.22
C ASP A 282 -5.88 -21.43 29.00
N GLY A 283 -7.06 -20.86 28.73
CA GLY A 283 -7.59 -19.68 29.42
C GLY A 283 -7.15 -18.35 28.84
N LEU A 284 -6.31 -18.31 27.78
CA LEU A 284 -5.95 -17.06 27.12
C LEU A 284 -7.17 -16.45 26.42
N GLU A 285 -7.49 -15.18 26.72
CA GLU A 285 -8.53 -14.43 26.03
C GLU A 285 -7.94 -13.46 25.01
N SER A 286 -8.41 -13.52 23.77
CA SER A 286 -7.99 -12.67 22.66
C SER A 286 -9.20 -12.21 21.84
N TYR A 287 -8.97 -11.63 20.66
CA TYR A 287 -10.02 -11.25 19.73
C TYR A 287 -9.55 -11.37 18.27
N VAL A 288 -10.49 -11.68 17.37
CA VAL A 288 -10.29 -11.55 15.92
C VAL A 288 -10.84 -10.19 15.48
N PRO A 289 -10.01 -9.30 14.93
CA PRO A 289 -10.49 -8.04 14.37
C PRO A 289 -11.00 -8.28 12.93
N LEU A 290 -12.31 -8.15 12.73
CA LEU A 290 -12.92 -8.08 11.41
C LEU A 290 -13.04 -6.61 10.99
N LYS A 291 -12.43 -6.22 9.88
CA LYS A 291 -12.52 -4.84 9.37
C LYS A 291 -13.91 -4.54 8.84
N LEU A 292 -14.29 -3.26 8.87
CA LEU A 292 -15.49 -2.80 8.17
C LEU A 292 -15.35 -2.90 6.65
N THR A 293 -14.16 -2.59 6.14
CA THR A 293 -13.82 -2.68 4.72
C THR A 293 -13.39 -4.10 4.33
N THR A 294 -14.32 -5.06 4.45
CA THR A 294 -14.08 -6.51 4.22
C THR A 294 -13.50 -6.84 2.84
N ALA A 295 -13.94 -6.17 1.77
CA ALA A 295 -13.42 -6.41 0.41
C ALA A 295 -12.37 -5.37 -0.04
N GLY A 296 -12.10 -4.34 0.80
CA GLY A 296 -11.20 -3.25 0.46
C GLY A 296 -11.66 -2.48 -0.78
N ILE A 297 -10.74 -2.22 -1.72
CA ILE A 297 -11.01 -1.52 -2.99
C ILE A 297 -10.98 -2.45 -4.21
N VAL A 298 -10.68 -3.74 -4.02
CA VAL A 298 -10.60 -4.74 -5.10
C VAL A 298 -11.86 -4.73 -6.00
N PRO A 299 -13.09 -4.64 -5.47
CA PRO A 299 -14.30 -4.56 -6.29
C PRO A 299 -14.30 -3.41 -7.29
N THR A 300 -13.73 -2.25 -6.93
CA THR A 300 -13.67 -1.07 -7.80
C THR A 300 -12.72 -1.27 -8.96
N ASP A 301 -11.54 -1.85 -8.73
CA ASP A 301 -10.58 -2.13 -9.81
C ASP A 301 -11.18 -3.15 -10.79
N TRP A 302 -11.84 -4.19 -10.27
CA TRP A 302 -12.48 -5.23 -11.10
C TRP A 302 -13.68 -4.73 -11.89
N ALA A 303 -14.51 -3.88 -11.30
CA ALA A 303 -15.61 -3.23 -12.02
C ALA A 303 -15.07 -2.47 -13.25
N GLY A 304 -13.93 -1.80 -13.10
CA GLY A 304 -13.24 -1.11 -14.19
C GLY A 304 -12.81 -2.05 -15.29
N TYR A 305 -12.16 -3.17 -14.94
CA TYR A 305 -11.76 -4.18 -15.93
C TYR A 305 -12.95 -4.81 -16.66
N ILE A 306 -14.00 -5.18 -15.91
CA ILE A 306 -15.21 -5.81 -16.47
C ILE A 306 -15.94 -4.87 -17.44
N LEU A 307 -15.98 -3.58 -17.14
CA LEU A 307 -16.64 -2.59 -18.01
C LEU A 307 -15.76 -2.18 -19.19
N MET A 308 -14.45 -2.01 -18.99
CA MET A 308 -13.53 -1.56 -20.04
C MET A 308 -13.30 -2.60 -21.14
N LEU A 309 -13.28 -3.89 -20.81
CA LEU A 309 -13.09 -4.97 -21.79
C LEU A 309 -14.12 -4.93 -22.94
N PRO A 310 -15.44 -4.97 -22.68
CA PRO A 310 -16.43 -4.88 -23.75
C PRO A 310 -16.35 -3.54 -24.48
N ILE A 311 -16.20 -2.40 -23.78
CA ILE A 311 -16.05 -1.08 -24.44
C ILE A 311 -14.91 -1.10 -25.45
N THR A 312 -13.77 -1.68 -25.09
CA THR A 312 -12.60 -1.82 -25.97
C THR A 312 -12.93 -2.66 -27.19
N VAL A 313 -13.60 -3.80 -27.02
CA VAL A 313 -14.03 -4.67 -28.14
C VAL A 313 -15.03 -3.95 -29.05
N LEU A 314 -16.03 -3.27 -28.48
CA LEU A 314 -17.05 -2.52 -29.21
C LEU A 314 -16.43 -1.34 -29.98
N SER A 315 -15.32 -0.76 -29.49
CA SER A 315 -14.61 0.32 -30.19
C SER A 315 -13.98 -0.10 -31.52
N PHE A 316 -13.70 -1.39 -31.72
CA PHE A 316 -13.24 -1.94 -33.00
C PHE A 316 -14.38 -2.26 -33.96
N MET A 317 -15.64 -2.21 -33.51
CA MET A 317 -16.80 -2.51 -34.33
C MET A 317 -17.36 -1.24 -34.98
N THR A 318 -17.66 -1.32 -36.27
CA THR A 318 -18.19 -0.19 -37.07
C THR A 318 -19.72 -0.19 -37.21
N ILE A 319 -20.41 -1.08 -36.46
CA ILE A 319 -21.85 -1.28 -36.55
C ILE A 319 -22.59 -0.25 -35.68
N GLU A 320 -23.49 0.55 -36.27
CA GLU A 320 -24.10 1.73 -35.63
C GLU A 320 -24.87 1.43 -34.32
N PRO A 321 -25.74 0.39 -34.22
CA PRO A 321 -26.36 0.01 -32.94
C PRO A 321 -25.35 -0.36 -31.84
N ILE A 322 -24.23 -0.98 -32.23
CA ILE A 322 -23.19 -1.43 -31.31
C ILE A 322 -22.39 -0.23 -30.79
N GLN A 323 -22.12 0.74 -31.65
CA GLN A 323 -21.48 2.00 -31.26
C GLN A 323 -22.35 2.83 -30.31
N LYS A 324 -23.68 2.82 -30.47
CA LYS A 324 -24.59 3.48 -29.52
C LYS A 324 -24.49 2.87 -28.11
N ILE A 325 -24.35 1.54 -28.02
CA ILE A 325 -24.12 0.84 -26.74
C ILE A 325 -22.74 1.21 -26.17
N GLY A 326 -21.69 1.19 -27.01
CA GLY A 326 -20.34 1.60 -26.62
C GLY A 326 -20.29 3.03 -26.08
N ASN A 327 -20.99 3.96 -26.74
CA ASN A 327 -21.13 5.35 -26.32
C ASN A 327 -21.92 5.51 -25.02
N PHE A 328 -22.96 4.70 -24.80
CA PHE A 328 -23.73 4.69 -23.55
C PHE A 328 -22.91 4.18 -22.37
N LEU A 329 -22.00 3.23 -22.62
CA LEU A 329 -21.06 2.69 -21.64
C LEU A 329 -19.72 3.45 -21.61
N SER A 330 -19.59 4.58 -22.29
CA SER A 330 -18.31 5.30 -22.32
C SER A 330 -18.05 6.07 -21.02
N PRO A 331 -16.79 6.11 -20.54
CA PRO A 331 -16.41 6.94 -19.40
C PRO A 331 -16.84 8.40 -19.56
N GLY A 332 -17.24 9.05 -18.46
CA GLY A 332 -17.71 10.44 -18.43
C GLY A 332 -19.22 10.59 -18.65
N LYS A 333 -19.92 9.55 -19.12
CA LYS A 333 -21.39 9.53 -19.14
C LYS A 333 -21.94 9.13 -17.77
N PHE A 334 -23.04 9.76 -17.35
CA PHE A 334 -23.68 9.45 -16.08
C PHE A 334 -24.21 7.99 -16.03
N SER A 335 -24.60 7.45 -17.18
CA SER A 335 -24.98 6.04 -17.35
C SER A 335 -23.85 5.08 -17.01
N TYR A 336 -22.63 5.37 -17.50
CA TYR A 336 -21.45 4.57 -17.20
C TYR A 336 -21.22 4.50 -15.70
N SER A 337 -21.30 5.65 -15.03
CA SER A 337 -21.07 5.73 -13.59
C SER A 337 -22.09 4.94 -12.81
N ILE A 338 -23.40 5.08 -13.10
CA ILE A 338 -24.48 4.29 -12.48
C ILE A 338 -24.20 2.79 -12.60
N ILE A 339 -23.89 2.33 -13.80
CA ILE A 339 -23.58 0.91 -14.05
C ILE A 339 -22.34 0.50 -13.25
N TYR A 340 -21.32 1.35 -13.22
CA TYR A 340 -20.12 1.13 -12.42
C TYR A 340 -20.45 1.00 -10.93
N ALA A 341 -21.31 1.84 -10.33
CA ALA A 341 -21.76 1.68 -8.94
C ALA A 341 -22.41 0.32 -8.70
N ILE A 342 -23.33 -0.06 -9.58
CA ILE A 342 -24.09 -1.30 -9.44
C ILE A 342 -23.12 -2.48 -9.46
N VAL A 343 -22.16 -2.45 -10.39
CA VAL A 343 -21.12 -3.48 -10.48
C VAL A 343 -20.21 -3.46 -9.26
N ILE A 344 -19.76 -2.29 -8.77
CA ILE A 344 -18.99 -2.18 -7.51
C ILE A 344 -19.77 -2.83 -6.36
N PHE A 345 -21.03 -2.45 -6.17
CA PHE A 345 -21.84 -2.91 -5.06
C PHE A 345 -22.02 -4.44 -5.10
N PHE A 346 -22.35 -4.98 -6.27
CA PHE A 346 -22.47 -6.43 -6.49
C PHE A 346 -21.15 -7.16 -6.22
N LEU A 347 -20.05 -6.67 -6.81
CA LEU A 347 -18.73 -7.27 -6.61
C LEU A 347 -18.26 -7.16 -5.16
N TYR A 348 -18.61 -6.10 -4.44
CA TYR A 348 -18.24 -5.93 -3.03
C TYR A 348 -18.85 -7.04 -2.17
N PHE A 349 -20.13 -7.34 -2.39
CA PHE A 349 -20.81 -8.46 -1.74
C PHE A 349 -20.14 -9.79 -2.10
N LEU A 350 -19.94 -10.04 -3.40
CA LEU A 350 -19.31 -11.25 -3.91
C LEU A 350 -17.92 -11.48 -3.30
N PHE A 351 -17.04 -10.48 -3.37
CA PHE A 351 -15.68 -10.56 -2.87
C PHE A 351 -15.61 -10.69 -1.35
N THR A 352 -16.55 -10.10 -0.61
CA THR A 352 -16.64 -10.29 0.85
C THR A 352 -16.82 -11.76 1.20
N SER A 353 -17.76 -12.46 0.56
CA SER A 353 -17.99 -13.90 0.77
C SER A 353 -16.83 -14.77 0.28
N PHE A 354 -16.10 -14.34 -0.75
CA PHE A 354 -14.92 -15.07 -1.23
C PHE A 354 -13.72 -14.97 -0.29
N PHE A 355 -13.44 -13.78 0.28
CA PHE A 355 -12.30 -13.55 1.17
C PHE A 355 -12.54 -14.04 2.59
N TYR A 356 -13.76 -13.94 3.06
CA TYR A 356 -14.16 -14.38 4.38
C TYR A 356 -15.11 -15.55 4.23
N ARG A 357 -14.61 -16.74 4.60
CA ARG A 357 -15.43 -17.96 4.72
C ARG A 357 -15.59 -18.26 6.20
N PRO A 358 -16.74 -17.94 6.83
CA PRO A 358 -16.91 -18.08 8.27
C PRO A 358 -16.66 -19.50 8.77
N LYS A 359 -17.11 -20.50 8.02
CA LYS A 359 -16.82 -21.91 8.29
C LYS A 359 -15.31 -22.20 8.37
N ASP A 360 -14.51 -21.68 7.45
CA ASP A 360 -13.06 -21.89 7.43
C ASP A 360 -12.38 -21.16 8.61
N ILE A 361 -12.86 -19.98 8.97
CA ILE A 361 -12.35 -19.20 10.11
C ILE A 361 -12.67 -19.92 11.42
N VAL A 362 -13.92 -20.33 11.62
CA VAL A 362 -14.41 -21.00 12.84
C VAL A 362 -13.72 -22.36 13.02
N SER A 363 -13.69 -23.19 11.97
CA SER A 363 -13.00 -24.48 12.02
C SER A 363 -11.50 -24.34 12.29
N SER A 364 -10.82 -23.36 11.66
CA SER A 364 -9.40 -23.08 11.93
C SER A 364 -9.15 -22.65 13.37
N LEU A 365 -10.09 -21.96 14.02
CA LEU A 365 -9.97 -21.56 15.42
C LEU A 365 -10.19 -22.76 16.36
N HIS A 366 -11.22 -23.57 16.09
CA HIS A 366 -11.48 -24.79 16.85
C HIS A 366 -10.32 -25.78 16.78
N HIS A 367 -9.72 -25.97 15.60
CA HIS A 367 -8.52 -26.81 15.46
C HIS A 367 -7.33 -26.33 16.29
N LYS A 368 -7.30 -25.06 16.69
CA LYS A 368 -6.25 -24.44 17.52
C LYS A 368 -6.66 -24.31 18.99
N GLY A 369 -7.67 -25.06 19.42
CA GLY A 369 -8.18 -25.04 20.80
C GLY A 369 -8.78 -23.70 21.19
N ALA A 370 -9.37 -22.98 20.22
CA ALA A 370 -9.86 -21.62 20.39
C ALA A 370 -11.36 -21.54 20.08
N SER A 371 -12.13 -20.93 20.99
CA SER A 371 -13.59 -20.80 20.87
C SER A 371 -14.02 -19.33 20.85
N LEU A 372 -15.01 -19.00 20.02
CA LEU A 372 -15.52 -17.62 19.91
C LEU A 372 -16.49 -17.32 21.05
N ILE A 373 -16.35 -16.14 21.66
CA ILE A 373 -17.24 -15.64 22.70
C ILE A 373 -18.41 -14.94 22.00
N ILE A 374 -19.52 -15.67 21.81
CA ILE A 374 -20.66 -15.19 21.03
C ILE A 374 -21.74 -14.64 21.96
N PRO A 375 -22.20 -13.39 21.76
CA PRO A 375 -23.36 -12.88 22.47
C PRO A 375 -24.65 -13.55 21.97
N GLY A 376 -25.39 -14.23 22.85
CA GLY A 376 -26.76 -14.69 22.56
C GLY A 376 -26.91 -16.10 21.93
N SER A 377 -25.97 -17.01 22.21
CA SER A 377 -26.05 -18.47 21.96
C SER A 377 -26.40 -18.95 20.53
N LYS A 378 -26.14 -18.13 19.50
CA LYS A 378 -26.21 -18.58 18.11
C LYS A 378 -24.91 -19.27 17.70
N ASN A 379 -24.97 -20.10 16.66
CA ASN A 379 -23.81 -20.69 16.02
C ASN A 379 -22.78 -19.61 15.65
N ALA A 380 -21.49 -19.91 15.83
CA ALA A 380 -20.38 -18.98 15.56
C ALA A 380 -20.34 -18.56 14.10
N GLU A 381 -20.60 -19.52 13.21
CA GLU A 381 -20.63 -19.33 11.76
C GLU A 381 -21.73 -18.31 11.39
N ASP A 382 -22.98 -18.56 11.79
CA ASP A 382 -24.12 -17.68 11.52
C ASP A 382 -23.92 -16.25 12.07
N TYR A 383 -23.25 -16.13 13.22
CA TYR A 383 -22.95 -14.82 13.81
C TYR A 383 -21.98 -14.03 12.93
N ILE A 384 -20.91 -14.67 12.46
CA ILE A 384 -19.93 -14.05 11.57
C ILE A 384 -20.56 -13.79 10.20
N ASP A 385 -21.35 -14.71 9.65
CA ASP A 385 -22.03 -14.54 8.35
C ASP A 385 -22.96 -13.32 8.37
N ARG A 386 -23.88 -13.22 9.35
CA ARG A 386 -24.77 -12.06 9.47
C ARG A 386 -23.99 -10.76 9.65
N PHE A 387 -22.89 -10.80 10.41
CA PHE A 387 -22.01 -9.64 10.53
C PHE A 387 -21.44 -9.27 9.15
N LEU A 388 -20.81 -10.20 8.43
CA LEU A 388 -20.22 -9.93 7.12
C LEU A 388 -21.24 -9.43 6.09
N GLU A 389 -22.48 -9.92 6.09
CA GLU A 389 -23.56 -9.43 5.22
C GLU A 389 -23.87 -7.94 5.43
N ILE A 390 -24.05 -7.52 6.69
CA ILE A 390 -24.29 -6.11 7.03
C ILE A 390 -23.12 -5.24 6.57
N MET A 391 -21.90 -5.74 6.78
CA MET A 391 -20.67 -5.01 6.50
C MET A 391 -20.38 -4.97 5.00
N ALA A 392 -20.80 -5.99 4.25
CA ALA A 392 -20.78 -5.99 2.80
C ALA A 392 -21.66 -4.87 2.24
N VAL A 393 -22.86 -4.67 2.79
CA VAL A 393 -23.75 -3.57 2.37
C VAL A 393 -23.13 -2.21 2.72
N VAL A 394 -22.68 -2.02 3.96
CA VAL A 394 -22.07 -0.75 4.40
C VAL A 394 -20.82 -0.42 3.59
N GLY A 395 -19.93 -1.41 3.41
CA GLY A 395 -18.69 -1.26 2.64
C GLY A 395 -18.94 -1.02 1.15
N GLY A 396 -19.93 -1.70 0.56
CA GLY A 396 -20.34 -1.49 -0.83
C GLY A 396 -20.88 -0.08 -1.06
N VAL A 397 -21.78 0.40 -0.19
CA VAL A 397 -22.28 1.78 -0.25
C VAL A 397 -21.15 2.79 -0.07
N TYR A 398 -20.27 2.58 0.91
CA TYR A 398 -19.10 3.42 1.14
C TYR A 398 -18.20 3.52 -0.09
N LEU A 399 -17.90 2.40 -0.73
CA LEU A 399 -17.01 2.37 -1.89
C LEU A 399 -17.67 2.99 -3.14
N CYS A 400 -18.96 2.75 -3.35
CA CYS A 400 -19.75 3.45 -4.37
C CYS A 400 -19.75 4.96 -4.14
N PHE A 401 -20.00 5.41 -2.91
CA PHE A 401 -19.98 6.83 -2.56
C PHE A 401 -18.64 7.47 -2.92
N LEU A 402 -17.52 6.85 -2.54
CA LEU A 402 -16.19 7.39 -2.86
C LEU A 402 -15.86 7.39 -4.36
N PHE A 403 -16.37 6.43 -5.12
CA PHE A 403 -16.23 6.41 -6.57
C PHE A 403 -17.05 7.52 -7.24
N PHE A 404 -18.30 7.73 -6.81
CA PHE A 404 -19.22 8.71 -7.40
C PHE A 404 -18.95 10.14 -7.03
N LEU A 405 -18.44 10.37 -5.83
CA LEU A 405 -18.35 11.71 -5.28
C LEU A 405 -17.57 12.69 -6.17
N PRO A 406 -16.40 12.34 -6.75
CA PRO A 406 -15.69 13.23 -7.66
C PRO A 406 -16.55 13.71 -8.83
N GLU A 407 -17.33 12.81 -9.43
CA GLU A 407 -18.18 13.16 -10.56
C GLU A 407 -19.35 14.04 -10.16
N ILE A 408 -19.97 13.78 -9.00
CA ILE A 408 -21.05 14.61 -8.47
C ILE A 408 -20.54 16.04 -8.23
N LEU A 409 -19.35 16.19 -7.66
CA LEU A 409 -18.74 17.51 -7.39
C LEU A 409 -18.41 18.28 -8.67
N ILE A 410 -17.91 17.58 -9.70
CA ILE A 410 -17.66 18.18 -11.01
C ILE A 410 -18.98 18.63 -11.66
N ARG A 411 -20.03 17.80 -11.61
CA ARG A 411 -21.33 18.10 -12.24
C ARG A 411 -22.13 19.19 -11.52
N LEU A 412 -22.11 19.24 -10.19
CA LEU A 412 -22.92 20.18 -9.40
C LEU A 412 -22.31 21.57 -9.30
N GLY A 413 -21.00 21.70 -9.40
CA GLY A 413 -20.34 22.99 -9.16
C GLY A 413 -19.03 23.21 -9.90
N GLY A 414 -18.69 22.35 -10.87
CA GLY A 414 -17.47 22.49 -11.66
C GLY A 414 -16.21 22.36 -10.80
N PHE A 415 -16.25 21.60 -9.70
CA PHE A 415 -15.11 21.40 -8.81
C PHE A 415 -14.27 20.21 -9.30
N PRO A 416 -13.19 20.39 -10.08
CA PRO A 416 -12.27 19.31 -10.38
C PRO A 416 -11.70 18.72 -9.09
N MET A 417 -12.06 17.47 -8.81
CA MET A 417 -11.40 16.68 -7.78
C MET A 417 -10.08 16.15 -8.32
N PHE A 418 -8.99 16.60 -7.70
CA PHE A 418 -7.62 16.34 -8.16
C PHE A 418 -7.08 14.95 -7.80
N ILE A 419 -7.73 14.28 -6.84
CA ILE A 419 -7.45 12.89 -6.48
C ILE A 419 -8.78 12.14 -6.55
N GLY A 420 -8.86 11.12 -7.42
CA GLY A 420 -10.02 10.24 -7.45
C GLY A 420 -10.20 9.49 -6.13
N GLY A 421 -11.44 9.16 -5.74
CA GLY A 421 -11.75 8.57 -4.44
C GLY A 421 -10.91 7.33 -4.10
N VAL A 422 -10.64 6.47 -5.08
CA VAL A 422 -9.78 5.28 -4.91
C VAL A 422 -8.32 5.64 -4.58
N GLY A 423 -7.76 6.66 -5.23
CA GLY A 423 -6.40 7.15 -4.95
C GLY A 423 -6.29 7.74 -3.56
N LEU A 424 -7.35 8.39 -3.07
CA LEU A 424 -7.42 8.95 -1.72
C LEU A 424 -7.43 7.84 -0.66
N ILE A 425 -8.23 6.78 -0.86
CA ILE A 425 -8.25 5.61 0.06
C ILE A 425 -6.86 4.96 0.14
N LYS A 426 -6.21 4.72 -1.01
CA LYS A 426 -4.84 4.16 -1.07
C LYS A 426 -3.86 5.03 -0.28
N THR A 427 -3.93 6.35 -0.47
CA THR A 427 -3.08 7.33 0.21
C THR A 427 -3.28 7.27 1.73
N VAL A 428 -4.52 7.30 2.21
CA VAL A 428 -4.83 7.23 3.64
C VAL A 428 -4.32 5.94 4.27
N ALA A 429 -4.52 4.80 3.63
CA ALA A 429 -4.05 3.51 4.15
C ALA A 429 -2.52 3.45 4.32
N VAL A 430 -1.76 3.96 3.35
CA VAL A 430 -0.29 4.02 3.47
C VAL A 430 0.14 4.98 4.59
N VAL A 431 -0.54 6.12 4.74
CA VAL A 431 -0.28 7.05 5.85
C VAL A 431 -0.58 6.41 7.20
N LEU A 432 -1.64 5.62 7.32
CA LEU A 432 -1.96 4.87 8.54
C LEU A 432 -0.87 3.84 8.88
N ASP A 433 -0.37 3.10 7.87
CA ASP A 433 0.75 2.16 8.06
C ASP A 433 2.02 2.89 8.54
N LEU A 434 2.37 4.02 7.91
CA LEU A 434 3.54 4.81 8.31
C LEU A 434 3.38 5.45 9.69
N TYR A 435 2.16 5.86 10.06
CA TYR A 435 1.85 6.40 11.38
C TYR A 435 2.02 5.34 12.48
N GLU A 436 1.47 4.13 12.28
CA GLU A 436 1.64 3.02 13.22
C GLU A 436 3.12 2.61 13.35
N GLU A 437 3.84 2.52 12.24
CA GLU A 437 5.27 2.22 12.25
C GLU A 437 6.07 3.30 12.99
N SER A 438 5.76 4.58 12.76
CA SER A 438 6.38 5.69 13.49
C SER A 438 6.09 5.63 14.99
N ARG A 439 4.88 5.23 15.41
CA ARG A 439 4.52 5.11 16.83
C ARG A 439 5.31 3.99 17.49
N VAL A 440 5.26 2.78 16.94
CA VAL A 440 5.91 1.61 17.56
C VAL A 440 7.43 1.77 17.58
N ARG A 441 8.06 2.30 16.53
CA ARG A 441 9.52 2.54 16.50
C ARG A 441 10.00 3.63 17.45
N LYS A 442 9.11 4.52 17.92
CA LYS A 442 9.46 5.50 18.97
C LYS A 442 9.42 4.89 20.36
N GLU A 443 8.59 3.87 20.55
CA GLU A 443 8.41 3.16 21.82
C GLU A 443 9.37 1.98 21.98
N SER A 444 9.82 1.38 20.87
CA SER A 444 10.69 0.20 20.87
C SER A 444 11.75 0.28 19.77
N ASP A 445 13.01 0.09 20.16
CA ASP A 445 14.14 -0.04 19.23
C ASP A 445 14.37 -1.50 18.84
N GLY A 446 15.01 -1.74 17.70
CA GLY A 446 15.47 -3.09 17.32
C GLY A 446 14.35 -4.05 16.91
N LEU A 447 13.33 -3.59 16.19
CA LEU A 447 12.27 -4.43 15.68
C LEU A 447 12.79 -5.46 14.65
N ILE A 448 12.53 -6.74 14.91
CA ILE A 448 12.87 -7.88 14.04
C ILE A 448 11.58 -8.53 13.53
N LYS A 449 11.60 -8.96 12.27
CA LYS A 449 10.48 -9.66 11.64
C LYS A 449 10.37 -11.07 12.21
N VAL A 450 9.25 -11.38 12.85
CA VAL A 450 8.93 -12.73 13.35
C VAL A 450 8.40 -13.59 12.22
N MET A 451 7.45 -13.05 11.45
CA MET A 451 6.74 -13.81 10.41
C MET A 451 6.02 -12.90 9.41
N GLU A 452 5.54 -13.50 8.33
CA GLU A 452 4.75 -12.85 7.29
C GLU A 452 3.34 -13.45 7.22
N PHE A 453 2.35 -12.58 7.16
CA PHE A 453 0.95 -12.97 6.98
C PHE A 453 0.45 -12.52 5.61
N HIS A 454 -0.33 -13.40 4.98
CA HIS A 454 -1.08 -13.06 3.77
C HIS A 454 -2.56 -12.78 4.07
N GLU A 455 -3.08 -13.31 5.18
CA GLU A 455 -4.45 -13.13 5.62
C GLU A 455 -4.53 -12.05 6.71
N VAL A 456 -5.33 -11.02 6.44
CA VAL A 456 -5.45 -9.84 7.32
C VAL A 456 -5.97 -10.21 8.71
N HIS A 457 -6.96 -11.11 8.78
CA HIS A 457 -7.57 -11.51 10.05
C HIS A 457 -6.60 -12.32 10.94
N LYS A 458 -5.75 -13.18 10.36
CA LYS A 458 -4.69 -13.90 11.10
C LYS A 458 -3.63 -12.95 11.66
N ALA A 459 -3.20 -11.97 10.85
CA ALA A 459 -2.26 -10.95 11.31
C ALA A 459 -2.82 -10.14 12.49
N GLY A 460 -4.10 -9.74 12.38
CA GLY A 460 -4.81 -9.03 13.43
C GLY A 460 -4.99 -9.85 14.71
N LEU A 461 -5.32 -11.14 14.59
CA LEU A 461 -5.41 -12.06 15.72
C LEU A 461 -4.06 -12.19 16.45
N PHE A 462 -2.98 -12.39 15.70
CA PHE A 462 -1.64 -12.48 16.28
C PHE A 462 -1.23 -11.20 17.01
N LYS A 463 -1.52 -10.03 16.42
CA LYS A 463 -1.32 -8.75 17.11
C LYS A 463 -2.12 -8.68 18.41
N GLY A 464 -3.39 -9.11 18.41
CA GLY A 464 -4.22 -9.14 19.61
C GLY A 464 -3.66 -10.06 20.72
N ILE A 465 -3.08 -11.20 20.36
CA ILE A 465 -2.41 -12.12 21.29
C ILE A 465 -1.17 -11.46 21.92
N LEU A 466 -0.33 -10.82 21.09
CA LEU A 466 0.87 -10.12 21.57
C LEU A 466 0.54 -8.93 22.46
N GLU A 467 -0.46 -8.11 22.09
CA GLU A 467 -0.93 -6.98 22.89
C GLU A 467 -1.43 -7.42 24.27
N ARG A 468 -2.13 -8.56 24.36
CA ARG A 468 -2.58 -9.14 25.64
C ARG A 468 -1.43 -9.60 26.54
N ARG A 469 -0.30 -9.97 25.95
CA ARG A 469 0.94 -10.33 26.65
C ARG A 469 1.85 -9.12 26.93
N GLY A 470 1.43 -7.91 26.56
CA GLY A 470 2.22 -6.69 26.72
C GLY A 470 3.42 -6.60 25.77
N ILE A 471 3.43 -7.40 24.70
CA ILE A 471 4.49 -7.41 23.69
C ILE A 471 4.11 -6.41 22.59
N PRO A 472 4.88 -5.32 22.38
CA PRO A 472 4.59 -4.38 21.31
C PRO A 472 4.80 -5.06 19.95
N CYS A 473 3.84 -4.89 19.05
CA CYS A 473 3.86 -5.52 17.73
C CYS A 473 3.48 -4.52 16.64
N LEU A 474 4.34 -4.43 15.63
CA LEU A 474 4.08 -3.68 14.40
C LEU A 474 3.68 -4.65 13.30
N LEU A 475 2.48 -4.44 12.72
CA LEU A 475 2.08 -5.08 11.48
C LEU A 475 2.38 -4.14 10.31
N GLN A 476 3.55 -4.32 9.68
CA GLN A 476 3.95 -3.47 8.57
C GLN A 476 3.10 -3.77 7.32
N GLY A 477 2.54 -2.73 6.71
CA GLY A 477 1.72 -2.83 5.50
C GLY A 477 0.28 -3.31 5.73
N TYR A 478 -0.19 -3.37 6.98
CA TYR A 478 -1.49 -3.92 7.36
C TYR A 478 -2.68 -3.19 6.72
N TYR A 479 -2.69 -1.86 6.72
CA TYR A 479 -3.78 -1.07 6.16
C TYR A 479 -3.75 -1.08 4.64
N HIS A 480 -2.59 -0.91 4.01
CA HIS A 480 -2.55 -0.98 2.55
C HIS A 480 -2.89 -2.39 2.05
N ARG A 481 -2.47 -3.43 2.77
CA ARG A 481 -2.82 -4.83 2.43
C ARG A 481 -4.31 -5.12 2.59
N SER A 482 -4.99 -4.56 3.58
CA SER A 482 -6.44 -4.76 3.72
C SER A 482 -7.26 -4.16 2.60
N LEU A 483 -6.74 -3.15 1.90
CA LEU A 483 -7.40 -2.63 0.71
C LEU A 483 -7.35 -3.62 -0.46
N LEU A 484 -6.38 -4.54 -0.47
CA LEU A 484 -5.93 -5.27 -1.64
C LEU A 484 -5.91 -6.78 -1.41
N TYR A 485 -6.99 -7.41 -0.94
CA TYR A 485 -7.02 -8.83 -0.54
C TYR A 485 -6.44 -9.84 -1.56
N PHE A 486 -6.70 -9.69 -2.86
CA PHE A 486 -6.14 -10.57 -3.91
C PHE A 486 -4.61 -10.48 -4.05
N PHE A 487 -3.98 -9.39 -3.64
CA PHE A 487 -2.57 -9.08 -3.92
C PHE A 487 -1.58 -9.71 -2.93
N GLY A 488 -1.90 -10.91 -2.43
CA GLY A 488 -1.19 -11.59 -1.33
C GLY A 488 0.33 -11.73 -1.44
N PRO A 489 0.89 -11.97 -2.62
CA PRO A 489 2.34 -12.12 -2.81
C PRO A 489 3.07 -10.78 -2.99
N TYR A 490 2.34 -9.66 -3.15
CA TYR A 490 2.90 -8.35 -3.52
C TYR A 490 3.11 -7.44 -2.31
N ILE A 491 2.19 -7.49 -1.34
CA ILE A 491 2.25 -6.74 -0.08
C ILE A 491 2.02 -7.71 1.06
N GLU A 492 3.10 -8.23 1.61
CA GLU A 492 3.06 -9.13 2.77
C GLU A 492 2.86 -8.30 4.04
N ILE A 493 2.10 -8.81 5.01
CA ILE A 493 2.00 -8.18 6.33
C ILE A 493 3.13 -8.75 7.18
N SER A 494 4.18 -7.98 7.39
CA SER A 494 5.29 -8.39 8.24
C SER A 494 4.97 -8.06 9.69
N ALA A 495 4.93 -9.07 10.57
CA ALA A 495 4.82 -8.87 12.01
C ALA A 495 6.21 -8.67 12.60
N LEU A 496 6.44 -7.48 13.16
CA LEU A 496 7.71 -7.08 13.75
C LEU A 496 7.56 -6.87 15.25
N VAL A 497 8.49 -7.43 16.01
CA VAL A 497 8.52 -7.43 17.49
C VAL A 497 9.93 -7.02 17.94
N PRO A 498 10.11 -6.40 19.13
CA PRO A 498 11.43 -6.09 19.65
C PRO A 498 12.34 -7.32 19.75
N SER A 499 13.63 -7.12 19.49
CA SER A 499 14.63 -8.20 19.45
C SER A 499 14.74 -9.01 20.75
N ASP A 500 14.44 -8.40 21.89
CA ASP A 500 14.47 -9.04 23.21
C ASP A 500 13.27 -9.98 23.46
N ARG A 501 12.21 -9.89 22.64
CA ARG A 501 10.96 -10.68 22.79
C ARG A 501 10.68 -11.60 21.61
N ILE A 502 11.65 -11.82 20.74
CA ILE A 502 11.46 -12.61 19.52
C ILE A 502 11.12 -14.08 19.81
N ASP A 503 11.80 -14.70 20.78
CA ASP A 503 11.58 -16.11 21.13
C ASP A 503 10.17 -16.30 21.71
N GLU A 504 9.76 -15.39 22.60
CA GLU A 504 8.41 -15.38 23.18
C GLU A 504 7.34 -15.22 22.09
N ALA A 505 7.52 -14.29 21.15
CA ALA A 505 6.60 -14.09 20.05
C ALA A 505 6.55 -15.29 19.08
N THR A 506 7.67 -15.97 18.86
CA THR A 506 7.76 -17.16 17.99
C THR A 506 7.02 -18.34 18.62
N VAL A 507 7.19 -18.57 19.92
CA VAL A 507 6.45 -19.60 20.66
C VAL A 507 4.94 -19.33 20.62
N LEU A 508 4.52 -18.07 20.81
CA LEU A 508 3.11 -17.70 20.71
C LEU A 508 2.55 -17.91 19.31
N PHE A 509 3.35 -17.63 18.27
CA PHE A 509 2.97 -17.91 16.89
C PHE A 509 2.76 -19.41 16.66
N GLU A 510 3.73 -20.24 17.01
CA GLU A 510 3.65 -21.69 16.81
C GLU A 510 2.48 -22.32 17.57
N LYS A 511 2.20 -21.81 18.78
CA LYS A 511 1.13 -22.34 19.62
C LYS A 511 -0.27 -21.97 19.15
N TYR A 512 -0.48 -20.73 18.70
CA TYR A 512 -1.84 -20.20 18.49
C TYR A 512 -2.17 -19.86 17.04
N ILE A 513 -1.18 -19.81 16.12
CA ILE A 513 -1.36 -19.26 14.78
C ILE A 513 -0.76 -20.11 13.65
N ALA A 514 0.36 -20.81 13.85
CA ALA A 514 0.84 -21.85 12.92
C ALA A 514 -0.20 -22.97 12.83
#